data_AF-A0A4U1JM77-F1
#
_entry.id   AF-A0A4U1JM77-F1
#
_cell.length_a   1.000
_cell.length_b   1.000
_cell.length_c   1.000
_cell.angle_alpha   90.00
_cell.angle_beta   90.00
_cell.angle_gamma   90.00
#
_symmetry.space_group_name_H-M   'P 1'
#
loop_
_entity.id
_entity.type
_entity.pdbx_description
1 polymer ?
#
loop_
_entity_poly.entity_id
_entity_poly.type
_entity_poly.pdbx_seq_one_letter_code
_entity_poly.pdbx_strand_id
1 'polypeptide(L)'
;MDLKLADPKGLVRESYRIEGIGPVECRSIFLDWALSLAPGTDQTAAMRAVLTSYGADARHPMSQVLAEGLTRAETPPARRGGRAGRMSV
;
A
#
# COMPACT_ATOMS: atom_id res chain seq x y z
N MET A 1 9.30 10.75 6.55
CA MET A 1 8.41 11.50 5.65
C MET A 1 7.30 12.13 6.48
N ASP A 2 6.85 13.35 6.16
CA ASP A 2 5.73 13.99 6.86
C ASP A 2 4.42 13.21 6.58
N LEU A 3 3.62 12.96 7.63
CA LEU A 3 2.33 12.29 7.53
C LEU A 3 1.33 13.05 6.66
N LYS A 4 1.38 14.39 6.63
CA LYS A 4 0.51 15.17 5.74
C LYS A 4 0.81 14.93 4.26
N LEU A 5 2.05 14.58 3.93
CA LEU A 5 2.45 14.19 2.58
C LEU A 5 2.18 12.71 2.33
N ALA A 6 2.37 11.86 3.33
CA ALA A 6 2.22 10.41 3.21
C ALA A 6 0.76 9.96 3.25
N ASP A 7 -0.15 10.73 3.86
CA ASP A 7 -1.60 10.46 3.91
C ASP A 7 -2.40 11.76 3.82
N PRO A 8 -2.40 12.45 2.67
CA PRO A 8 -2.93 13.81 2.54
C PRO A 8 -4.43 13.93 2.81
N LYS A 9 -5.18 12.85 2.58
CA LYS A 9 -6.62 12.77 2.84
C LYS A 9 -6.95 12.04 4.15
N GLY A 10 -5.96 11.52 4.87
CA GLY A 10 -6.18 10.73 6.09
C GLY A 10 -6.84 9.36 5.83
N LEU A 11 -6.82 8.85 4.60
CA LEU A 11 -7.54 7.64 4.20
C LEU A 11 -7.00 6.40 4.91
N VAL A 12 -5.67 6.29 5.00
CA VAL A 12 -5.04 5.18 5.71
C VAL A 12 -5.35 5.29 7.19
N ARG A 13 -5.23 6.49 7.77
CA ARG A 13 -5.58 6.74 9.19
C ARG A 13 -7.01 6.32 9.53
N GLU A 14 -7.98 6.70 8.70
CA GLU A 14 -9.39 6.38 8.95
C GLU A 14 -9.68 4.89 8.78
N SER A 15 -9.00 4.19 7.87
CA SER A 15 -9.19 2.74 7.72
C SER A 15 -8.95 1.93 9.01
N TYR A 16 -7.98 2.34 9.84
CA TYR A 16 -7.69 1.70 11.14
C TYR A 16 -8.77 1.95 12.20
N ARG A 17 -9.72 2.85 11.94
CA ARG A 17 -10.79 3.24 12.87
C ARG A 17 -12.16 2.69 12.47
N ILE A 18 -12.27 2.11 11.29
CA ILE A 18 -13.52 1.52 10.81
C ILE A 18 -13.65 0.13 11.43
N GLU A 19 -14.60 -0.01 12.34
CA GLU A 19 -14.91 -1.31 12.96
C GLU A 19 -15.41 -2.30 11.90
N GLY A 20 -14.88 -3.52 11.94
CA GLY A 20 -15.29 -4.60 11.03
C GLY A 20 -14.82 -4.43 9.57
N ILE A 21 -13.93 -3.49 9.27
CA ILE A 21 -13.39 -3.32 7.91
C ILE A 21 -12.66 -4.59 7.44
N GLY A 22 -12.91 -5.00 6.19
CA GLY A 22 -12.31 -6.18 5.60
C GLY A 22 -11.12 -5.89 4.70
N PRO A 23 -10.45 -6.96 4.20
CA PRO A 23 -9.33 -6.84 3.27
C PRO A 23 -9.70 -6.21 1.93
N VAL A 24 -10.94 -6.41 1.45
CA VAL A 24 -11.39 -5.88 0.15
C VAL A 24 -11.54 -4.37 0.23
N GLU A 25 -12.17 -3.87 1.29
CA GLU A 25 -12.34 -2.44 1.56
C GLU A 25 -10.97 -1.78 1.76
N CYS A 26 -10.07 -2.41 2.52
CA CYS A 26 -8.71 -1.89 2.71
C CYS A 26 -7.94 -1.77 1.38
N ARG A 27 -8.06 -2.72 0.46
CA ARG A 27 -7.43 -2.61 -0.87
C ARG A 27 -8.01 -1.48 -1.71
N SER A 28 -9.32 -1.26 -1.65
CA SER A 28 -9.96 -0.12 -2.33
C SER A 28 -9.49 1.22 -1.76
N ILE A 29 -9.41 1.34 -0.44
CA ILE A 29 -8.88 2.54 0.24
C ILE A 29 -7.40 2.75 -0.09
N PHE A 30 -6.60 1.68 -0.09
CA PHE A 30 -5.19 1.75 -0.46
C PHE A 30 -5.00 2.28 -1.90
N LEU A 31 -5.85 1.86 -2.84
CA LEU A 31 -5.81 2.39 -4.20
C LEU A 31 -6.16 3.89 -4.25
N ASP A 32 -7.25 4.32 -3.58
CA ASP A 32 -7.60 5.75 -3.53
C ASP A 32 -6.51 6.59 -2.85
N TRP A 33 -5.89 6.03 -1.80
CA TRP A 33 -4.74 6.64 -1.14
C TRP A 33 -3.56 6.83 -2.10
N ALA A 34 -3.16 5.79 -2.84
CA ALA A 34 -2.06 5.86 -3.78
C ALA A 34 -2.31 6.88 -4.90
N LEU A 35 -3.55 7.00 -5.37
CA LEU A 35 -3.98 7.99 -6.37
C LEU A 35 -4.03 9.43 -5.82
N SER A 36 -4.13 9.58 -4.50
CA SER A 36 -4.20 10.88 -3.83
C SER A 36 -2.83 11.46 -3.47
N LEU A 37 -1.75 10.69 -3.64
CA LEU A 37 -0.38 11.18 -3.43
C LEU A 37 0.01 12.20 -4.50
N ALA A 38 0.76 13.22 -4.09
CA ALA A 38 1.26 14.23 -5.03
C ALA A 38 2.20 13.58 -6.07
N PRO A 39 2.24 14.09 -7.32
CA PRO A 39 3.16 13.59 -8.34
C PRO A 39 4.61 13.61 -7.86
N GLY A 40 5.35 12.53 -8.10
CA GLY A 40 6.74 12.39 -7.66
C GLY A 40 6.93 11.99 -6.20
N THR A 41 5.85 11.78 -5.43
CA THR A 41 5.94 11.22 -4.08
C THR A 41 6.46 9.79 -4.13
N ASP A 42 7.48 9.49 -3.33
CA ASP A 42 7.95 8.12 -3.12
C ASP A 42 6.89 7.32 -2.36
N GLN A 43 6.18 6.46 -3.09
CA GLN A 43 5.11 5.64 -2.53
C GLN A 43 5.62 4.64 -1.48
N THR A 44 6.84 4.11 -1.64
CA THR A 44 7.45 3.19 -0.68
C THR A 44 7.76 3.90 0.63
N ALA A 45 8.33 5.10 0.56
CA ALA A 45 8.57 5.93 1.74
C ALA A 45 7.24 6.34 2.41
N ALA A 46 6.21 6.66 1.63
CA ALA A 46 4.89 7.01 2.14
C ALA A 46 4.22 5.81 2.85
N MET A 47 4.23 4.62 2.24
CA MET A 47 3.73 3.37 2.87
C MET A 47 4.43 3.09 4.21
N ARG A 48 5.77 3.20 4.24
CA ARG A 48 6.54 3.01 5.48
C ARG A 48 6.16 4.02 6.56
N ALA A 49 5.94 5.29 6.19
CA ALA A 49 5.57 6.35 7.13
C ALA A 49 4.18 6.12 7.74
N VAL A 50 3.17 5.78 6.94
CA VAL A 50 1.82 5.51 7.45
C VAL A 50 1.76 4.21 8.25
N LEU A 51 2.50 3.17 7.84
CA LEU A 51 2.58 1.91 8.58
C LEU A 51 3.25 2.11 9.94
N THR A 52 4.34 2.89 10.01
CA THR A 52 5.01 3.23 11.28
C THR A 52 4.08 4.00 12.21
N SER A 53 3.24 4.87 11.66
CA SER A 53 2.41 5.78 12.46
C SER A 53 1.07 5.18 12.91
N TYR A 54 0.48 4.31 12.09
CA TYR A 54 -0.87 3.78 12.33
C TYR A 54 -0.90 2.25 12.51
N GLY A 55 0.09 1.52 12.01
CA GLY A 55 0.15 0.06 11.98
C GLY A 55 0.56 -0.60 13.30
N ALA A 56 0.06 -0.09 14.43
CA ALA A 56 0.34 -0.67 15.75
C ALA A 56 -0.17 -2.12 15.86
N ASP A 57 -1.31 -2.43 15.22
CA ASP A 57 -1.81 -3.80 15.09
C ASP A 57 -1.46 -4.38 13.72
N ALA A 58 -0.41 -5.21 13.69
CA ALA A 58 0.02 -5.89 12.46
C ALA A 58 -1.03 -6.85 11.88
N ARG A 59 -2.05 -7.25 12.65
CA ARG A 59 -3.14 -8.12 12.17
C ARG A 59 -4.27 -7.33 11.51
N HIS A 60 -4.28 -6.00 11.63
CA HIS A 60 -5.27 -5.17 10.96
C HIS A 60 -5.15 -5.35 9.43
N PRO A 61 -6.27 -5.52 8.69
CA PRO A 61 -6.23 -5.78 7.25
C PRO A 61 -5.49 -4.69 6.46
N MET A 62 -5.56 -3.43 6.87
CA MET A 62 -4.77 -2.35 6.24
C MET A 62 -3.25 -2.53 6.45
N SER A 63 -2.79 -3.03 7.60
CA SER A 63 -1.36 -3.29 7.82
C SER A 63 -0.84 -4.38 6.90
N GLN A 64 -1.65 -5.41 6.66
CA GLN A 64 -1.32 -6.48 5.72
C GLN A 64 -1.22 -5.94 4.28
N VAL A 65 -2.20 -5.14 3.85
CA VAL A 65 -2.19 -4.51 2.51
C VAL A 65 -0.95 -3.63 2.31
N LEU A 66 -0.57 -2.81 3.31
CA LEU A 66 0.64 -1.98 3.24
C LEU A 66 1.92 -2.82 3.19
N ALA A 67 1.99 -3.89 3.98
CA ALA A 67 3.14 -4.81 3.97
C ALA A 67 3.29 -5.50 2.60
N GLU A 68 2.19 -6.01 2.02
CA GLU A 68 2.17 -6.59 0.68
C GLU A 68 2.60 -5.57 -0.39
N GLY A 69 2.12 -4.33 -0.28
CA GLY A 69 2.51 -3.22 -1.15
C GLY A 69 4.01 -2.95 -1.12
N LEU A 70 4.62 -2.96 0.07
CA LEU A 70 6.07 -2.81 0.24
C LEU A 70 6.85 -3.97 -0.38
N THR A 71 6.46 -5.22 -0.13
CA THR A 71 7.11 -6.39 -0.73
C THR A 71 7.06 -6.34 -2.26
N ARG A 72 5.94 -5.90 -2.84
CA ARG A 72 5.80 -5.77 -4.29
C ARG A 72 6.64 -4.64 -4.87
N ALA A 73 6.74 -3.51 -4.17
CA ALA A 73 7.57 -2.38 -4.60
C ALA A 73 9.07 -2.74 -4.62
N GLU A 74 9.50 -3.60 -3.70
CA GLU A 74 10.87 -4.11 -3.63
C GLU A 74 11.18 -5.16 -4.69
N THR A 75 10.15 -5.76 -5.31
CA THR A 75 10.31 -6.74 -6.37
C THR A 75 10.35 -6.06 -7.74
N PRO A 76 11.44 -6.16 -8.52
CA PRO A 76 11.49 -5.57 -9.86
C PRO A 76 10.37 -6.14 -10.74
N PRO A 77 9.66 -5.30 -11.53
CA PRO A 77 8.62 -5.79 -12.42
C PRO A 77 9.23 -6.72 -13.48
N ALA A 78 8.99 -8.02 -13.34
CA ALA A 78 9.44 -9.02 -14.30
C ALA A 78 8.56 -8.97 -15.55
N ARG A 79 9.12 -8.53 -16.69
CA ARG A 79 8.44 -8.63 -17.99
C ARG A 79 8.39 -10.10 -18.40
N ARG A 80 7.26 -10.78 -18.17
CA ARG A 80 6.98 -12.13 -18.72
C ARG A 80 6.63 -12.09 -20.22
N GLY A 81 7.29 -11.23 -20.99
CA GLY A 81 7.10 -11.11 -22.44
C GLY A 81 8.18 -11.89 -23.20
N GLY A 82 7.78 -12.73 -24.15
CA GLY A 82 8.69 -13.45 -25.05
C GLY A 82 8.74 -14.96 -24.80
N ARG A 83 9.63 -15.66 -25.53
CA ARG A 83 9.77 -17.13 -25.51
C ARG A 83 9.93 -17.70 -24.09
N ALA A 84 10.61 -16.98 -23.20
CA ALA A 84 10.80 -17.38 -21.80
C ALA A 84 9.48 -17.45 -21.02
N GLY A 85 8.51 -16.54 -21.25
CA GLY A 85 7.20 -16.58 -20.60
C GLY A 85 6.29 -17.72 -21.09
N ARG A 86 6.55 -18.24 -22.30
CA ARG A 86 5.79 -19.36 -22.87
C ARG A 86 6.29 -20.75 -22.44
N MET A 87 7.47 -20.81 -21.82
CA MET A 87 8.14 -22.07 -21.46
C MET A 87 8.10 -22.36 -19.95
N SER A 88 7.40 -21.53 -19.16
CA SER A 88 7.30 -21.65 -17.70
C SER A 88 5.93 -22.17 -17.23
N VAL A 89 5.29 -23.04 -18.01
CA VAL A 89 4.12 -23.82 -17.59
C VAL A 89 4.58 -25.04 -16.81
#